data_AF-A0A916UXS5-F1
#
_entry.id   AF-A0A916UXS5-F1
#
_cell.length_a   1.000
_cell.length_b   1.000
_cell.length_c   1.000
_cell.angle_alpha   90.00
_cell.angle_beta   90.00
_cell.angle_gamma   90.00
#
_symmetry.space_group_name_H-M   'P 1'
#
loop_
_entity.id
_entity.type
_entity.pdbx_description
1 polymer ?
#
loop_
_entity_poly.entity_id
_entity_poly.type
_entity_poly.pdbx_seq_one_letter_code
_entity_poly.pdbx_strand_id
1 'polypeptide(L)'
;MGQNIDPLFGGHLRSLVQRYLRAFDLIAVFVTEMSSAGSVRIDIVRDPARRLADLRNGNQQAVEVGPVYWMAAAKTEAVASRLGRPLSAWFRASPDEANAAITAAAKAARSPLTAHNIVADRVCAALRRVDELIAERQRSGALAEVNRAYRSQRVDAKILGGRAKTYAEFLSSVKLQAVDELAARVLRANAKRPTGDSAEA
;
A
#
# COMPACT_ATOMS: atom_id res chain seq x y z
N MET A 1 20.10 -11.31 -2.81
CA MET A 1 19.18 -10.99 -3.94
C MET A 1 18.17 -9.97 -3.43
N GLY A 2 18.38 -8.68 -3.71
CA GLY A 2 17.47 -7.62 -3.28
C GLY A 2 16.12 -7.70 -4.01
N GLN A 3 15.01 -7.60 -3.29
CA GLN A 3 13.71 -7.47 -3.94
C GLN A 3 13.61 -6.09 -4.58
N ASN A 4 13.26 -6.04 -5.87
CA ASN A 4 12.99 -4.79 -6.53
C ASN A 4 11.60 -4.30 -6.10
N ILE A 5 11.57 -3.30 -5.22
CA ILE A 5 10.34 -2.70 -4.70
C ILE A 5 9.71 -1.76 -5.74
N ASP A 6 10.41 -1.41 -6.83
CA ASP A 6 9.97 -0.41 -7.81
C ASP A 6 8.71 -0.70 -8.65
N PRO A 7 8.31 -1.93 -9.03
CA PRO A 7 7.26 -2.08 -10.03
C PRO A 7 5.89 -1.54 -9.57
N LEU A 8 5.68 -1.36 -8.26
CA LEU A 8 4.47 -0.77 -7.69
C LEU A 8 4.55 0.74 -7.39
N PHE A 9 5.74 1.35 -7.36
CA PHE A 9 5.91 2.73 -6.87
C PHE A 9 6.38 3.72 -7.94
N GLY A 10 6.44 3.32 -9.21
CA GLY A 10 6.71 4.21 -10.34
C GLY A 10 5.45 4.93 -10.89
N GLY A 11 5.61 6.21 -11.26
CA GLY A 11 4.66 6.96 -12.09
C GLY A 11 3.23 7.16 -11.52
N HIS A 12 2.23 7.27 -12.41
CA HIS A 12 0.82 7.49 -12.03
C HIS A 12 0.27 6.35 -11.17
N LEU A 13 0.76 5.11 -11.37
CA LEU A 13 0.32 3.93 -10.63
C LEU A 13 0.65 4.02 -9.14
N ARG A 14 1.73 4.73 -8.78
CA ARG A 14 2.09 5.01 -7.38
C ARG A 14 0.93 5.62 -6.60
N SER A 15 0.21 6.58 -7.20
CA SER A 15 -0.90 7.26 -6.52
C SER A 15 -2.07 6.33 -6.22
N LEU A 16 -2.37 5.41 -7.13
CA LEU A 16 -3.42 4.40 -6.97
C LEU A 16 -3.02 3.32 -5.97
N VAL A 17 -1.79 2.83 -6.06
CA VAL A 17 -1.22 1.84 -5.14
C VAL A 17 -1.23 2.41 -3.72
N GLN A 18 -0.73 3.62 -3.52
CA GLN A 18 -0.74 4.27 -2.21
C GLN A 18 -2.16 4.46 -1.67
N ARG A 19 -3.13 4.78 -2.54
CA ARG A 19 -4.52 4.95 -2.13
C ARG A 19 -5.17 3.61 -1.77
N TYR A 20 -4.91 2.55 -2.53
CA TYR A 20 -5.32 1.19 -2.16
C TYR A 20 -4.73 0.81 -0.79
N LEU A 21 -3.42 0.93 -0.61
CA LEU A 21 -2.76 0.60 0.65
C LEU A 21 -3.32 1.38 1.84
N ARG A 22 -3.60 2.69 1.66
CA ARG A 22 -4.26 3.52 2.68
C ARG A 22 -5.70 3.07 2.96
N ALA A 23 -6.45 2.75 1.92
CA ALA A 23 -7.85 2.37 2.06
C ALA A 23 -8.02 1.00 2.74
N PHE A 24 -7.02 0.12 2.65
CA PHE A 24 -6.94 -1.11 3.43
C PHE A 24 -6.13 -0.97 4.74
N ASP A 25 -5.72 0.25 5.06
CA ASP A 25 -4.87 0.61 6.21
C ASP A 25 -3.67 -0.34 6.40
N LEU A 26 -2.98 -0.64 5.29
CA LEU A 26 -1.81 -1.50 5.27
C LEU A 26 -0.54 -0.69 5.56
N ILE A 27 0.33 -1.28 6.37
CA ILE A 27 1.67 -0.75 6.69
C ILE A 27 2.73 -1.78 6.29
N ALA A 28 3.82 -1.30 5.70
CA ALA A 28 4.93 -2.14 5.31
C ALA A 28 5.86 -2.37 6.51
N VAL A 29 6.35 -3.59 6.68
CA VAL A 29 7.48 -3.94 7.55
C VAL A 29 8.54 -4.63 6.72
N PHE A 30 9.79 -4.23 6.89
CA PHE A 30 10.92 -4.81 6.16
C PHE A 30 12.23 -4.62 6.90
N VAL A 31 13.21 -5.44 6.51
CA VAL A 31 14.59 -5.32 6.94
C VAL A 31 15.38 -4.57 5.89
N THR A 32 16.19 -3.64 6.36
CA THR A 32 17.18 -2.91 5.58
C THR A 32 18.56 -3.29 6.08
N GLU A 33 19.48 -3.62 5.17
CA GLU A 33 20.86 -3.97 5.48
C GLU A 33 21.80 -2.91 4.93
N MET A 34 22.82 -2.55 5.70
CA MET A 34 23.93 -1.74 5.26
C MET A 34 25.06 -2.65 4.78
N SER A 35 25.29 -2.72 3.46
CA SER A 35 26.17 -3.71 2.82
C SER A 35 27.62 -3.69 3.34
N SER A 36 28.09 -2.58 3.90
CA SER A 36 29.46 -2.42 4.40
C SER A 36 29.65 -2.77 5.88
N ALA A 37 28.58 -2.95 6.65
CA ALA A 37 28.66 -2.91 8.12
C ALA A 37 28.03 -4.11 8.84
N GLY A 38 27.45 -5.08 8.11
CA GLY A 38 26.75 -6.23 8.72
C GLY A 38 25.69 -5.79 9.75
N SER A 39 25.13 -4.61 9.53
CA SER A 39 24.19 -3.95 10.42
C SER A 39 22.87 -3.83 9.70
N VAL A 40 21.80 -4.17 10.41
CA VAL A 40 20.44 -4.20 9.89
C VAL A 40 19.56 -3.23 10.66
N ARG A 41 18.43 -2.93 10.05
CA ARG A 41 17.41 -2.04 10.59
C ARG A 41 16.04 -2.60 10.22
N ILE A 42 15.12 -2.58 11.17
CA ILE A 42 13.72 -2.91 10.93
C ILE A 42 12.94 -1.61 10.81
N ASP A 43 12.28 -1.41 9.68
CA ASP A 43 11.40 -0.27 9.44
C ASP A 43 9.95 -0.74 9.35
N ILE A 44 9.06 0.03 9.97
CA ILE A 44 7.61 -0.13 9.83
C ILE A 44 7.03 1.20 9.36
N VAL A 45 6.61 1.28 8.10
CA VAL A 45 6.29 2.55 7.44
C VAL A 45 5.12 2.42 6.46
N ARG A 46 4.39 3.52 6.26
CA ARG A 46 3.28 3.60 5.30
C ARG A 46 3.74 3.77 3.85
N ASP A 47 4.89 4.42 3.63
CA ASP A 47 5.47 4.66 2.31
C ASP A 47 6.90 4.09 2.26
N PRO A 48 7.06 2.79 1.96
CA PRO A 48 8.39 2.17 1.88
C PRO A 48 9.26 2.82 0.80
N ALA A 49 8.68 3.25 -0.32
CA ALA A 49 9.43 3.89 -1.40
C ALA A 49 10.04 5.23 -0.96
N ARG A 50 9.28 6.07 -0.25
CA ARG A 50 9.83 7.30 0.34
C ARG A 50 10.92 6.99 1.36
N ARG A 51 10.69 6.01 2.25
CA ARG A 51 11.68 5.63 3.27
C ARG A 51 13.00 5.17 2.64
N LEU A 52 12.93 4.40 1.56
CA LEU A 52 14.12 3.94 0.83
C LEU A 52 14.82 5.07 0.08
N ALA A 53 14.07 6.01 -0.50
CA ALA A 53 14.66 7.20 -1.10
C ALA A 53 15.41 8.04 -0.04
N ASP A 54 14.81 8.24 1.14
CA ASP A 54 15.44 8.97 2.24
C ASP A 54 16.73 8.28 2.72
N LEU A 55 16.73 6.95 2.82
CA LEU A 55 17.91 6.15 3.18
C LEU A 55 19.03 6.29 2.13
N ARG A 56 18.69 6.15 0.84
CA ARG A 56 19.68 6.24 -0.25
C ARG A 56 20.27 7.64 -0.39
N ASN A 57 19.48 8.68 -0.15
CA ASN A 57 19.92 10.07 -0.25
C ASN A 57 20.79 10.52 0.95
N GLY A 58 20.66 9.87 2.12
CA GLY A 58 21.34 10.26 3.36
C GLY A 58 22.75 9.70 3.54
N ASN A 59 23.56 9.56 2.48
CA ASN A 59 24.90 8.94 2.47
C ASN A 59 24.94 7.41 2.72
N GLN A 60 23.81 6.71 2.66
CA GLN A 60 23.76 5.24 2.80
C GLN A 60 23.45 4.61 1.44
N GLN A 61 24.36 4.78 0.48
CA GLN A 61 24.15 4.34 -0.91
C GLN A 61 24.16 2.81 -1.08
N ALA A 62 24.78 2.07 -0.17
CA ALA A 62 24.85 0.61 -0.18
C ALA A 62 23.83 0.01 0.80
N VAL A 63 22.55 0.24 0.50
CA VAL A 63 21.44 -0.26 1.30
C VAL A 63 20.67 -1.31 0.50
N GLU A 64 20.72 -2.55 1.00
CA GLU A 64 19.90 -3.64 0.49
C GLU A 64 18.61 -3.78 1.29
N VAL A 65 17.55 -4.19 0.61
CA VAL A 65 16.25 -4.40 1.23
C VAL A 65 15.92 -5.87 1.15
N GLY A 66 15.65 -6.45 2.32
CA GLY A 66 15.14 -7.81 2.43
C GLY A 66 13.68 -7.92 1.99
N PRO A 67 13.03 -9.06 2.29
CA PRO A 67 11.62 -9.24 2.02
C PRO A 67 10.77 -8.13 2.66
N VAL A 68 9.81 -7.63 1.89
CA VAL A 68 8.81 -6.67 2.38
C VAL A 68 7.51 -7.40 2.69
N TYR A 69 6.98 -7.16 3.88
CA TYR A 69 5.69 -7.67 4.31
C TYR A 69 4.72 -6.52 4.59
N TRP A 70 3.44 -6.80 4.48
CA TRP A 70 2.35 -5.88 4.78
C TRP A 70 1.48 -6.43 5.88
N MET A 71 1.07 -5.55 6.80
CA MET A 71 0.13 -5.88 7.87
C MET A 71 -0.87 -4.76 8.07
N ALA A 72 -1.95 -5.00 8.82
CA ALA A 72 -2.88 -3.95 9.21
C ALA A 72 -2.22 -2.97 10.19
N ALA A 73 -2.38 -1.66 9.99
CA ALA A 73 -1.73 -0.64 10.82
C ALA A 73 -2.22 -0.67 12.28
N ALA A 74 -3.43 -1.16 12.55
CA ALA A 74 -3.90 -1.40 13.92
C ALA A 74 -3.05 -2.42 14.70
N LYS A 75 -2.24 -3.25 14.03
CA LYS A 75 -1.38 -4.26 14.66
C LYS A 75 0.06 -3.80 14.87
N THR A 76 0.43 -2.61 14.38
CA THR A 76 1.82 -2.15 14.35
C THR A 76 2.46 -2.11 15.75
N GLU A 77 1.77 -1.53 16.73
CA GLU A 77 2.26 -1.39 18.10
C GLU A 77 2.43 -2.76 18.80
N ALA A 78 1.49 -3.67 18.55
CA ALA A 78 1.56 -5.03 19.07
C ALA A 78 2.75 -5.83 18.49
N VAL A 79 3.12 -5.58 17.23
CA VAL A 79 4.32 -6.19 16.63
C VAL A 79 5.59 -5.50 17.13
N ALA A 80 5.60 -4.17 17.18
CA ALA A 80 6.72 -3.36 17.64
C ALA A 80 7.17 -3.72 19.06
N SER A 81 6.21 -3.80 19.99
CA SER A 81 6.47 -4.18 21.39
C SER A 81 7.10 -5.58 21.54
N ARG A 82 6.78 -6.51 20.63
CA ARG A 82 7.30 -7.88 20.66
C ARG A 82 8.66 -8.05 20.00
N LEU A 83 9.09 -7.11 19.15
CA LEU A 83 10.42 -7.15 18.54
C LEU A 83 11.54 -6.96 19.57
N GLY A 84 11.24 -6.35 20.73
CA GLY A 84 12.20 -6.16 21.83
C GLY A 84 13.44 -5.36 21.41
N ARG A 85 13.35 -4.58 20.32
CA ARG A 85 14.45 -3.85 19.69
C ARG A 85 13.96 -2.47 19.23
N PRO A 86 14.85 -1.47 19.20
CA PRO A 86 14.51 -0.15 18.71
C PRO A 86 14.16 -0.23 17.22
N LEU A 87 12.92 0.12 16.87
CA LEU A 87 12.52 0.33 15.49
C LEU A 87 13.36 1.46 14.89
N SER A 88 13.63 1.37 13.60
CA SER A 88 14.25 2.48 12.87
C SER A 88 15.66 2.87 13.39
N ALA A 89 16.31 1.99 14.15
CA ALA A 89 17.70 2.09 14.55
C ALA A 89 18.52 0.97 13.90
N TRP A 90 19.81 1.24 13.67
CA TRP A 90 20.75 0.24 13.19
C TRP A 90 21.21 -0.65 14.35
N PHE A 91 21.26 -1.96 14.13
CA PHE A 91 21.75 -2.94 15.09
C PHE A 91 22.49 -4.09 14.41
N ARG A 92 23.38 -4.76 15.14
CA ARG A 92 24.08 -5.95 14.63
C ARG A 92 23.17 -7.17 14.70
N ALA A 93 22.88 -7.75 13.54
CA ALA A 93 22.22 -9.03 13.33
C ALA A 93 22.33 -9.37 11.83
N SER A 94 22.12 -10.62 11.47
CA SER A 94 21.95 -10.97 10.06
C SER A 94 20.57 -10.54 9.54
N PRO A 95 20.40 -10.32 8.21
CA PRO A 95 19.09 -10.07 7.62
C PRO A 95 18.08 -11.17 7.92
N ASP A 96 18.53 -12.43 7.93
CA ASP A 96 17.67 -13.60 8.21
C ASP A 96 17.19 -13.62 9.66
N GLU A 97 18.07 -13.29 10.62
CA GLU A 97 17.70 -13.14 12.03
C GLU A 97 16.65 -12.04 12.23
N ALA A 98 16.84 -10.89 11.58
CA ALA A 98 15.90 -9.78 11.66
C ALA A 98 14.53 -10.13 11.02
N ASN A 99 14.52 -10.85 9.89
CA ASN A 99 13.29 -11.32 9.26
C ASN A 99 12.57 -12.39 10.10
N ALA A 100 13.32 -13.31 10.70
CA ALA A 100 12.78 -14.29 11.64
C ALA A 100 12.14 -13.60 12.85
N ALA A 101 12.79 -12.55 13.38
CA ALA A 101 12.25 -11.75 14.48
C ALA A 101 10.94 -11.04 14.10
N ILE A 102 10.86 -10.43 12.91
CA ILE A 102 9.62 -9.83 12.39
C ILE A 102 8.50 -10.87 12.32
N THR A 103 8.79 -12.04 11.75
CA THR A 103 7.80 -13.10 11.57
C THR A 103 7.31 -13.65 12.91
N ALA A 104 8.22 -13.88 13.85
CA ALA A 104 7.90 -14.32 15.20
C ALA A 104 7.07 -13.28 15.97
N ALA A 105 7.45 -12.01 15.92
CA ALA A 105 6.73 -10.91 16.56
C ALA A 105 5.31 -10.76 15.98
N ALA A 106 5.17 -10.85 14.66
CA ALA A 106 3.87 -10.80 13.99
C ALA A 106 2.98 -11.98 14.35
N LYS A 107 3.53 -13.20 14.38
CA LYS A 107 2.81 -14.42 14.82
C LYS A 107 2.32 -14.26 16.26
N ALA A 108 3.20 -13.83 17.17
CA ALA A 108 2.85 -13.62 18.57
C ALA A 108 1.84 -12.47 18.77
N ALA A 109 1.81 -11.48 17.88
CA ALA A 109 0.81 -10.41 17.84
C ALA A 109 -0.52 -10.82 17.17
N ARG A 110 -0.63 -12.05 16.66
CA ARG A 110 -1.73 -12.51 15.80
C ARG A 110 -1.98 -11.53 14.64
N SER A 111 -0.89 -11.05 14.04
CA SER A 111 -0.88 -10.13 12.91
C SER A 111 -0.42 -10.89 11.66
N PRO A 112 -1.33 -11.23 10.72
CA PRO A 112 -0.93 -11.91 9.50
C PRO A 112 -0.05 -10.98 8.65
N LEU A 113 1.12 -11.48 8.27
CA LEU A 113 2.00 -10.82 7.31
C LEU A 113 1.63 -11.26 5.89
N THR A 114 1.43 -10.30 5.00
CA THR A 114 1.22 -10.56 3.57
C THR A 114 2.47 -10.16 2.81
N ALA A 115 3.05 -11.07 2.02
CA ALA A 115 4.23 -10.78 1.21
C ALA A 115 3.94 -9.68 0.16
N HIS A 116 4.96 -8.89 -0.18
CA HIS A 116 4.83 -7.74 -1.06
C HIS A 116 4.29 -8.08 -2.46
N ASN A 117 4.76 -9.16 -3.07
CA ASN A 117 4.26 -9.63 -4.36
C ASN A 117 2.75 -9.97 -4.33
N ILE A 118 2.26 -10.58 -3.24
CA ILE A 118 0.82 -10.88 -3.10
C ILE A 118 0.00 -9.59 -3.00
N VAL A 119 0.51 -8.58 -2.29
CA VAL A 119 -0.15 -7.26 -2.25
C VAL A 119 -0.10 -6.59 -3.63
N ALA A 120 1.02 -6.71 -4.34
CA ALA A 120 1.16 -6.23 -5.71
C ALA A 120 0.10 -6.83 -6.63
N ASP A 121 -0.08 -8.15 -6.60
CA ASP A 121 -1.05 -8.86 -7.40
C ASP A 121 -2.48 -8.45 -7.07
N ARG A 122 -2.80 -8.27 -5.78
CA ARG A 122 -4.11 -7.79 -5.33
C ARG A 122 -4.40 -6.36 -5.81
N VAL A 123 -3.40 -5.48 -5.77
CA VAL A 123 -3.52 -4.12 -6.30
C VAL A 123 -3.74 -4.17 -7.81
N CYS A 124 -2.94 -4.93 -8.55
CA CYS A 124 -3.09 -5.10 -9.99
C CYS A 124 -4.47 -5.67 -10.37
N ALA A 125 -4.97 -6.66 -9.63
CA ALA A 125 -6.30 -7.23 -9.83
C ALA A 125 -7.41 -6.20 -9.54
N ALA A 126 -7.28 -5.40 -8.48
CA ALA A 126 -8.23 -4.33 -8.18
C ALA A 126 -8.25 -3.26 -9.28
N LEU A 127 -7.09 -2.91 -9.82
CA LEU A 127 -6.99 -1.97 -10.95
C LEU A 127 -7.62 -2.51 -12.22
N ARG A 128 -7.35 -3.78 -12.57
CA ARG A 128 -8.01 -4.45 -13.71
C ARG A 128 -9.52 -4.46 -13.54
N ARG A 129 -10.02 -4.74 -12.33
CA ARG A 129 -11.47 -4.73 -12.07
C ARG A 129 -12.08 -3.34 -12.24
N VAL A 130 -11.36 -2.28 -11.87
CA VAL A 130 -11.80 -0.90 -12.12
C VAL A 130 -11.83 -0.60 -13.62
N ASP A 131 -10.84 -1.05 -14.39
CA ASP A 131 -10.82 -0.90 -15.84
C ASP A 131 -11.98 -1.66 -16.51
N GLU A 132 -12.26 -2.88 -16.06
CA GLU A 132 -13.42 -3.66 -16.51
C GLU A 132 -14.75 -2.98 -16.19
N LEU A 133 -14.91 -2.43 -14.99
CA LEU A 133 -16.11 -1.67 -14.61
C LEU A 133 -16.29 -0.43 -15.48
N ILE A 134 -15.20 0.23 -15.86
CA ILE A 134 -15.24 1.37 -16.80
C ILE A 134 -15.64 0.88 -18.19
N ALA A 135 -15.08 -0.22 -18.68
CA ALA A 135 -15.42 -0.81 -19.98
C ALA A 135 -16.88 -1.33 -20.02
N GLU A 136 -17.39 -1.86 -18.92
CA GLU A 136 -18.79 -2.25 -18.77
C GLU A 136 -19.72 -1.04 -18.78
N ARG A 137 -19.34 0.05 -18.10
CA ARG A 137 -20.04 1.35 -18.18
C ARG A 137 -19.97 1.97 -19.59
N GLN A 138 -18.90 1.72 -20.34
CA GLN A 138 -18.79 2.10 -21.75
C GLN A 138 -19.82 1.34 -22.60
N ARG A 139 -19.90 0.01 -22.45
CA ARG A 139 -20.80 -0.85 -23.23
C ARG A 139 -22.29 -0.64 -22.89
N SER A 140 -22.61 -0.29 -21.64
CA SER A 140 -24.00 -0.10 -21.18
C SER A 140 -24.56 1.31 -21.40
N GLY A 141 -23.79 2.24 -21.99
CA GLY A 141 -24.22 3.63 -22.20
C GLY A 141 -24.11 4.53 -20.96
N ALA A 142 -23.73 3.99 -19.80
CA ALA A 142 -23.42 4.75 -18.58
C ALA A 142 -22.22 5.72 -18.75
N LEU A 143 -21.46 5.60 -19.86
CA LEU A 143 -20.48 6.60 -20.26
C LEU A 143 -21.10 7.98 -20.51
N ALA A 144 -22.38 8.05 -20.89
CA ALA A 144 -23.09 9.31 -21.02
C ALA A 144 -23.10 10.08 -19.70
N GLU A 145 -23.25 9.39 -18.57
CA GLU A 145 -23.18 9.99 -17.23
C GLU A 145 -21.76 10.42 -16.88
N VAL A 146 -20.76 9.60 -17.16
CA VAL A 146 -19.33 9.95 -16.94
C VAL A 146 -18.94 11.17 -17.78
N ASN A 147 -19.35 11.22 -19.03
CA ASN A 147 -19.12 12.35 -19.93
C ASN A 147 -19.90 13.60 -19.51
N ARG A 148 -21.14 13.43 -19.01
CA ARG A 148 -21.94 14.52 -18.44
C ARG A 148 -21.26 15.09 -17.20
N ALA A 149 -20.76 14.24 -16.31
CA ALA A 149 -20.00 14.64 -15.13
C ALA A 149 -18.69 15.35 -15.51
N TYR A 150 -17.98 14.89 -16.54
CA TYR A 150 -16.79 15.59 -17.05
C TYR A 150 -17.14 16.98 -17.58
N ARG A 151 -18.22 17.10 -18.38
CA ARG A 151 -18.68 18.41 -18.88
C ARG A 151 -19.06 19.35 -17.74
N SER A 152 -19.78 18.85 -16.73
CA SER A 152 -20.11 19.63 -15.52
C SER A 152 -18.85 20.11 -14.83
N GLN A 153 -17.88 19.23 -14.58
CA GLN A 153 -16.61 19.59 -13.94
C GLN A 153 -15.87 20.71 -14.69
N ARG A 154 -15.89 20.69 -16.03
CA ARG A 154 -15.29 21.76 -16.85
C ARG A 154 -16.04 23.09 -16.71
N VAL A 155 -17.37 23.05 -16.66
CA VAL A 155 -18.21 24.24 -16.46
C VAL A 155 -17.97 24.81 -15.06
N ASP A 156 -17.97 23.96 -14.03
CA ASP A 156 -17.73 24.36 -12.64
C ASP A 156 -16.34 24.98 -12.47
N ALA A 157 -15.30 24.39 -13.07
CA ALA A 157 -13.95 24.96 -13.05
C ALA A 157 -13.89 26.33 -13.72
N LYS A 158 -14.63 26.52 -14.82
CA LYS A 158 -14.72 27.83 -15.50
C LYS A 158 -15.43 28.88 -14.64
N ILE A 159 -16.49 28.48 -13.93
CA ILE A 159 -17.25 29.38 -13.03
C ILE A 159 -16.41 29.78 -11.82
N LEU A 160 -15.68 28.82 -11.23
CA LEU A 160 -14.85 29.03 -10.04
C LEU A 160 -13.47 29.65 -10.35
N GLY A 161 -13.19 30.00 -11.62
CA GLY A 161 -11.90 30.58 -12.04
C GLY A 161 -10.71 29.61 -11.97
N GLY A 162 -10.96 28.30 -11.90
CA GLY A 162 -9.95 27.25 -11.79
C GLY A 162 -9.58 26.60 -13.14
N ARG A 163 -8.51 25.78 -13.14
CA ARG A 163 -8.14 24.96 -14.30
C ARG A 163 -9.07 23.76 -14.45
N ALA A 164 -9.67 23.61 -15.63
CA ALA A 164 -10.37 22.38 -15.99
C ALA A 164 -9.41 21.18 -16.08
N LYS A 165 -9.80 20.03 -15.53
CA LYS A 165 -9.04 18.79 -15.68
C LYS A 165 -9.09 18.37 -17.16
N THR A 166 -8.01 17.78 -17.65
CA THR A 166 -8.05 17.01 -18.90
C THR A 166 -8.92 15.77 -18.70
N TYR A 167 -9.39 15.18 -19.80
CA TYR A 167 -10.22 13.98 -19.72
C TYR A 167 -9.47 12.82 -19.05
N ALA A 168 -8.17 12.67 -19.31
CA ALA A 168 -7.32 11.66 -18.66
C ALA A 168 -7.20 11.89 -17.14
N GLU A 169 -7.03 13.13 -16.71
CA GLU A 169 -7.01 13.50 -15.29
C GLU A 169 -8.37 13.26 -14.61
N PHE A 170 -9.46 13.60 -15.30
CA PHE A 170 -10.81 13.33 -14.81
C PHE A 170 -11.06 11.83 -14.66
N LEU A 171 -10.75 11.05 -15.70
CA LEU A 171 -10.92 9.59 -15.68
C LEU A 171 -10.05 8.94 -14.59
N SER A 172 -8.83 9.44 -14.40
CA SER A 172 -7.96 9.00 -13.29
C SER A 172 -8.61 9.28 -11.93
N SER A 173 -9.28 10.44 -11.76
CA SER A 173 -10.01 10.74 -10.52
C SER A 173 -11.23 9.85 -10.31
N VAL A 174 -11.95 9.48 -11.38
CA VAL A 174 -13.05 8.50 -11.31
C VAL A 174 -12.54 7.12 -10.93
N LYS A 175 -11.40 6.67 -11.51
CA LYS A 175 -10.73 5.42 -11.12
C LYS A 175 -10.36 5.42 -9.64
N LEU A 176 -9.80 6.52 -9.15
CA LEU A 176 -9.44 6.67 -7.73
C LEU A 176 -10.68 6.58 -6.83
N GLN A 177 -11.79 7.23 -7.20
CA GLN A 177 -13.04 7.15 -6.45
C GLN A 177 -13.61 5.72 -6.43
N ALA A 178 -13.54 4.99 -7.54
CA ALA A 178 -13.99 3.60 -7.60
C ALA A 178 -13.15 2.67 -6.69
N VAL A 179 -11.84 2.93 -6.57
CA VAL A 179 -10.98 2.23 -5.61
C VAL A 179 -11.41 2.55 -4.16
N ASP A 180 -11.67 3.81 -3.85
CA ASP A 180 -12.14 4.22 -2.51
C ASP A 180 -13.48 3.55 -2.16
N GLU A 181 -14.42 3.49 -3.10
CA GLU A 181 -15.72 2.82 -2.93
C GLU A 181 -15.56 1.31 -2.73
N LEU A 182 -14.68 0.66 -3.50
CA LEU A 182 -14.38 -0.76 -3.36
C LEU A 182 -13.78 -1.04 -1.98
N ALA A 183 -12.80 -0.26 -1.55
CA ALA A 183 -12.19 -0.40 -0.24
C ALA A 183 -13.21 -0.17 0.89
N ALA A 184 -14.04 0.87 0.79
CA ALA A 184 -15.10 1.12 1.76
C ALA A 184 -16.14 -0.01 1.83
N ARG A 185 -16.41 -0.70 0.71
CA ARG A 185 -17.26 -1.90 0.71
C ARG A 185 -16.58 -3.08 1.40
N VAL A 186 -15.30 -3.33 1.12
CA VAL A 186 -14.56 -4.43 1.76
C VAL A 186 -14.41 -4.19 3.26
N LEU A 187 -14.05 -2.98 3.68
CA LEU A 187 -13.98 -2.62 5.10
C LEU A 187 -15.32 -2.81 5.80
N ARG A 188 -16.44 -2.38 5.20
CA ARG A 188 -17.79 -2.60 5.77
C ARG A 188 -18.15 -4.08 5.84
N ALA A 189 -17.80 -4.87 4.83
CA ALA A 189 -18.03 -6.31 4.83
C ALA A 189 -17.22 -7.00 5.95
N ASN A 190 -15.98 -6.59 6.14
CA ASN A 190 -15.11 -7.12 7.20
C ASN A 190 -15.55 -6.70 8.60
N ALA A 191 -16.04 -5.47 8.78
CA ALA A 191 -16.60 -5.00 10.05
C ALA A 191 -17.93 -5.70 10.43
N LYS A 192 -18.68 -6.18 9.44
CA LYS A 192 -19.93 -6.93 9.63
C LYS A 192 -19.74 -8.42 9.87
N ARG A 193 -18.55 -8.97 9.62
CA ARG A 193 -18.26 -10.33 10.08
C ARG A 193 -18.06 -10.25 11.59
N PRO A 194 -18.96 -10.82 12.42
CA PRO A 194 -18.67 -10.95 13.83
C PRO A 194 -17.35 -11.71 13.94
N THR A 195 -16.50 -11.32 14.88
CA THR A 195 -15.37 -12.14 15.33
C THR A 195 -15.92 -13.36 16.07
N GLY A 196 -16.68 -14.19 15.37
CA GLY A 196 -17.05 -15.54 15.76
C GLY A 196 -16.01 -16.46 15.15
N ASP A 197 -14.98 -16.73 15.94
CA ASP A 197 -14.34 -18.03 16.11
C ASP A 197 -13.26 -17.87 17.18
N SER A 198 -13.74 -17.62 18.39
CA SER A 198 -13.14 -18.14 19.62
C SER A 198 -14.08 -19.23 20.13
N ALA A 199 -14.22 -20.29 19.34
CA ALA A 199 -14.86 -21.53 19.74
C ALA A 199 -14.17 -22.67 18.98
N GLU A 200 -13.83 -23.73 19.74
CA GLU A 200 -13.42 -25.07 19.29
C GLU A 200 -11.96 -25.26 18.83
N ALA A 201 -11.07 -25.50 19.79
CA ALA A 201 -10.49 -26.82 20.12
C ALA A 201 -9.24 -26.66 21.00
#